data_AF-A0A2V5H150-F1
#
_entry.id   AF-A0A2V5H150-F1
#
_cell.length_a   1.000
_cell.length_b   1.000
_cell.length_c   1.000
_cell.angle_alpha   90.00
_cell.angle_beta   90.00
_cell.angle_gamma   90.00
#
_symmetry.space_group_name_H-M   'P 1'
#
loop_
_entity.id
_entity.type
_entity.pdbx_description
1 polymer ?
#
loop_
_entity_poly.entity_id
_entity_poly.type
_entity_poly.pdbx_seq_one_letter_code
_entity_poly.pdbx_strand_id
1 'polypeptide(L)'
;MPLHLLGKKSWNVYNPENIARVRRDEAQAKAREEEEERRMQEVDAERRIQILRGERPSTPPPPPPEPSDSFADKHKSYSEDAARRRKRRRLAGENDTDRDIRLAQEDAKIALDAQDQQARVRSSDAPLHDSSGHIDLFPAGKARKPVEKNAEAEKESAEKQRRLEDQYTMRFSNAAGFRQSVNQNPWYSSSRNDTQPSESLPSKDVWGNEDPRRREREMARLDASDPLAAMKKGVQQLRSVERERNRWNEERKRELEDMKFTERRRSHHRRRRSPSLDSLEGFRLDAPSDSRTEAEIARIIDIHSVSQTLILIAMTAIDGRNRKLE
;
A
#
# COMPACT_ATOMS: atom_id res chain seq x y z
N MET A 1 34.90 7.37 31.74
CA MET A 1 35.18 6.24 30.83
C MET A 1 34.41 6.47 29.53
N PRO A 2 35.03 6.54 28.34
CA PRO A 2 34.29 6.77 27.09
C PRO A 2 33.39 5.58 26.76
N LEU A 3 32.07 5.80 26.64
CA LEU A 3 31.02 4.77 26.63
C LEU A 3 30.74 4.11 25.26
N HIS A 4 31.42 4.47 24.18
CA HIS A 4 31.03 4.03 22.84
C HIS A 4 32.12 3.23 22.12
N LEU A 5 32.15 1.91 22.38
CA LEU A 5 33.07 0.96 21.75
C LEU A 5 32.65 0.57 20.32
N LEU A 6 31.36 0.75 19.98
CA LEU A 6 30.79 0.33 18.71
C LEU A 6 31.32 1.13 17.52
N GLY A 7 31.61 2.43 17.72
CA GLY A 7 32.19 3.30 16.69
C GLY A 7 33.55 2.85 16.15
N LYS A 8 34.31 2.06 16.92
CA LYS A 8 35.65 1.57 16.54
C LYS A 8 35.63 0.18 15.90
N LYS A 9 34.47 -0.44 15.75
CA LYS A 9 34.34 -1.78 15.16
C LYS A 9 34.16 -1.66 13.65
N SER A 10 34.93 -2.44 12.90
CA SER A 10 34.90 -2.47 11.43
C SER A 10 33.61 -3.03 10.84
N TRP A 11 32.81 -3.75 11.62
CA TRP A 11 31.49 -4.26 11.20
C TRP A 11 30.34 -3.32 11.56
N ASN A 12 30.61 -2.20 12.25
CA ASN A 12 29.55 -1.26 12.60
C ASN A 12 28.99 -0.60 11.33
N VAL A 13 27.71 -0.86 11.06
CA VAL A 13 26.98 -0.33 9.89
C VAL A 13 27.00 1.20 9.86
N TYR A 14 27.02 1.85 11.03
CA TYR A 14 27.01 3.31 11.14
C TYR A 14 28.40 3.96 10.96
N ASN A 15 29.46 3.19 10.75
CA ASN A 15 30.77 3.75 10.42
C ASN A 15 30.71 4.39 9.02
N PRO A 16 31.13 5.67 8.83
CA PRO A 16 31.14 6.32 7.53
C PRO A 16 31.85 5.51 6.44
N GLU A 17 32.88 4.74 6.78
CA GLU A 17 33.59 3.88 5.84
C GLU A 17 32.71 2.74 5.30
N ASN A 18 31.86 2.15 6.14
CA ASN A 18 30.95 1.08 5.73
C ASN A 18 29.78 1.64 4.93
N ILE A 19 29.24 2.79 5.34
CA ILE A 19 28.21 3.50 4.57
C ILE A 19 28.72 3.86 3.17
N ALA A 20 29.99 4.29 3.05
CA ALA A 20 30.60 4.60 1.76
C ALA A 20 30.78 3.36 0.86
N ARG A 21 31.11 2.19 1.44
CA ARG A 21 31.18 0.92 0.70
C ARG A 21 29.80 0.53 0.17
N VAL A 22 28.79 0.53 1.03
CA VAL A 22 27.41 0.22 0.63
C VAL A 22 26.95 1.17 -0.47
N ARG A 23 27.19 2.48 -0.33
CA ARG A 23 26.83 3.47 -1.37
C ARG A 23 27.55 3.22 -2.70
N ARG A 24 28.80 2.75 -2.67
CA ARG A 24 29.55 2.39 -3.88
C ARG A 24 28.94 1.16 -4.55
N ASP A 25 28.60 0.15 -3.77
CA ASP A 25 28.01 -1.09 -4.26
C ASP A 25 26.60 -0.84 -4.80
N GLU A 26 25.79 -0.03 -4.10
CA GLU A 26 24.49 0.45 -4.57
C GLU A 26 24.61 1.26 -5.87
N ALA A 27 25.60 2.15 -5.97
CA ALA A 27 25.83 2.92 -7.19
C ALA A 27 26.28 2.02 -8.37
N GLN A 28 27.08 0.98 -8.10
CA GLN A 28 27.47 0.01 -9.12
C GLN A 28 26.31 -0.87 -9.55
N ALA A 29 25.47 -1.32 -8.61
CA ALA A 29 24.27 -2.07 -8.91
C ALA A 29 23.30 -1.23 -9.76
N LYS A 30 23.06 0.02 -9.36
CA LYS A 30 22.20 0.96 -10.10
C LYS A 30 22.74 1.26 -11.50
N ALA A 31 24.04 1.44 -11.65
CA ALA A 31 24.64 1.69 -12.98
C ALA A 31 24.44 0.50 -13.93
N ARG A 32 24.52 -0.74 -13.43
CA ARG A 32 24.24 -1.94 -14.24
C ARG A 32 22.77 -2.04 -14.63
N GLU A 33 21.86 -1.76 -13.70
CA GLU A 33 20.42 -1.74 -13.96
C GLU A 33 20.07 -0.68 -15.01
N GLU A 34 20.63 0.53 -14.91
CA GLU A 34 20.44 1.59 -15.91
C GLU A 34 20.96 1.18 -17.30
N GLU A 35 22.11 0.50 -17.39
CA GLU A 35 22.62 -0.02 -18.66
C GLU A 35 21.70 -1.09 -19.26
N GLU A 36 21.15 -1.98 -18.44
CA GLU A 36 20.20 -3.01 -18.86
C GLU A 36 18.86 -2.42 -19.31
N GLU A 37 18.34 -1.41 -18.58
CA GLU A 37 17.14 -0.66 -18.98
C GLU A 37 17.34 0.04 -20.32
N ARG A 38 18.51 0.67 -20.54
CA ARG A 38 18.82 1.30 -21.82
C ARG A 38 18.83 0.28 -22.96
N ARG A 39 19.43 -0.89 -22.75
CA ARG A 39 19.40 -1.98 -23.73
C ARG A 39 17.97 -2.45 -24.02
N MET A 40 17.14 -2.59 -22.99
CA MET A 40 15.74 -3.00 -23.16
C MET A 40 14.95 -1.96 -23.95
N GLN A 41 15.15 -0.67 -23.67
CA GLN A 41 14.53 0.43 -24.42
C GLN A 41 14.97 0.45 -25.88
N GLU A 42 16.25 0.21 -26.16
CA GLU A 42 16.78 0.11 -27.53
C GLU A 42 16.14 -1.05 -28.29
N VAL A 43 16.06 -2.24 -27.69
CA VAL A 43 15.40 -3.42 -28.28
C VAL A 43 13.92 -3.14 -28.57
N ASP A 44 13.22 -2.52 -27.63
CA ASP A 44 11.81 -2.15 -27.82
C ASP A 44 11.62 -1.07 -28.90
N ALA A 45 12.54 -0.10 -28.96
CA ALA A 45 12.53 0.93 -30.01
C ALA A 45 12.79 0.31 -31.39
N GLU A 46 13.77 -0.58 -31.51
CA GLU A 46 14.07 -1.33 -32.73
C GLU A 46 12.88 -2.17 -33.18
N ARG A 47 12.22 -2.85 -32.22
CA ARG A 47 11.00 -3.61 -32.48
C ARG A 47 9.88 -2.72 -33.02
N ARG A 48 9.69 -1.53 -32.44
CA ARG A 48 8.71 -0.55 -32.94
C ARG A 48 9.06 -0.10 -34.36
N ILE A 49 10.34 0.14 -34.65
CA ILE A 49 10.81 0.50 -35.99
C ILE A 49 10.56 -0.64 -36.99
N GLN A 50 10.80 -1.90 -36.63
CA GLN A 50 10.54 -3.07 -37.49
C GLN A 50 9.05 -3.18 -37.86
N ILE A 51 8.16 -2.99 -36.87
CA ILE A 51 6.70 -2.98 -37.09
C ILE A 51 6.32 -1.85 -38.06
N LEU A 52 6.88 -0.65 -37.87
CA LEU A 52 6.63 0.50 -38.76
C LEU A 52 7.17 0.28 -40.19
N ARG A 53 8.23 -0.52 -40.34
CA ARG A 53 8.77 -0.94 -41.65
C ARG A 53 7.97 -2.07 -42.31
N GLY A 54 6.95 -2.61 -41.65
CA GLY A 54 6.13 -3.72 -42.16
C GLY A 54 6.81 -5.09 -42.04
N GLU A 55 7.93 -5.19 -41.31
CA GLU A 55 8.60 -6.45 -41.00
C GLU A 55 7.94 -7.11 -39.77
N ARG A 56 7.80 -8.44 -39.78
CA ARG A 56 7.29 -9.18 -38.61
C ARG A 56 8.40 -9.18 -37.53
N PRO A 57 8.19 -8.58 -36.35
CA PRO A 57 9.23 -8.54 -35.33
C PRO A 57 9.59 -9.96 -34.87
N SER A 58 10.90 -10.21 -34.68
CA SER A 58 11.38 -11.49 -34.14
C SER A 58 10.76 -11.77 -32.78
N THR A 59 10.39 -13.02 -32.52
CA THR A 59 9.90 -13.46 -31.21
C THR A 59 10.91 -13.04 -30.14
N PRO A 60 10.48 -12.37 -29.05
CA PRO A 60 11.41 -11.92 -28.01
C PRO A 60 12.16 -13.14 -27.44
N PRO A 61 13.46 -12.99 -27.13
CA PRO A 61 14.16 -14.01 -26.37
C PRO A 61 13.39 -14.25 -25.05
N PRO A 62 13.31 -15.50 -24.57
CA PRO A 62 12.70 -15.77 -23.28
C PRO A 62 13.39 -14.89 -22.22
N PRO A 63 12.64 -14.40 -21.21
CA PRO A 63 13.23 -13.57 -20.17
C PRO A 63 14.46 -14.29 -19.61
N PRO A 64 15.57 -13.57 -19.35
CA PRO A 64 16.69 -14.18 -18.65
C PRO A 64 16.12 -14.84 -17.39
N PRO A 65 16.54 -16.09 -17.08
CA PRO A 65 16.07 -16.73 -15.87
C PRO A 65 16.35 -15.74 -14.74
N GLU A 66 15.29 -15.27 -14.08
CA GLU A 66 15.39 -14.53 -12.84
C GLU A 66 16.46 -15.23 -11.99
N PRO A 67 17.38 -14.51 -11.32
CA PRO A 67 18.24 -15.14 -10.33
C PRO A 67 17.30 -15.66 -9.23
N SER A 68 16.78 -16.86 -9.45
CA SER A 68 16.16 -17.63 -8.42
C SER A 68 17.22 -17.67 -7.34
N ASP A 69 16.85 -17.31 -6.13
CA ASP A 69 17.55 -17.72 -4.92
C ASP A 69 17.47 -19.26 -4.79
N SER A 70 17.82 -19.99 -5.85
CA SER A 70 18.10 -21.40 -5.88
C SER A 70 19.49 -21.62 -5.29
N PHE A 71 19.74 -21.07 -4.10
CA PHE A 71 20.71 -21.65 -3.18
C PHE A 71 20.32 -23.12 -2.88
N ALA A 72 19.06 -23.50 -3.08
CA ALA A 72 18.58 -24.86 -2.89
C ALA A 72 19.13 -25.88 -3.90
N ASP A 73 19.33 -25.53 -5.18
CA ASP A 73 19.67 -26.54 -6.20
C ASP A 73 21.15 -26.93 -6.22
N LYS A 74 22.06 -26.03 -5.82
CA LYS A 74 23.49 -26.38 -5.64
C LYS A 74 23.74 -27.27 -4.42
N HIS A 75 22.88 -27.20 -3.40
CA HIS A 75 23.01 -28.05 -2.22
C HIS A 75 22.56 -29.49 -2.47
N LYS A 76 21.71 -29.75 -3.47
CA LYS A 76 21.16 -31.09 -3.71
C LYS A 76 22.17 -32.02 -4.39
N SER A 77 22.94 -31.53 -5.38
CA SER A 77 24.03 -32.33 -5.98
C SER A 77 25.19 -32.55 -5.00
N TYR A 78 25.49 -31.56 -4.15
CA TYR A 78 26.50 -31.73 -3.11
C TYR A 78 26.07 -32.70 -2.00
N SER A 79 24.78 -32.76 -1.63
CA SER A 79 24.30 -33.62 -0.53
C SER A 79 24.36 -35.12 -0.87
N GLU A 80 24.06 -35.49 -2.11
CA GLU A 80 24.00 -36.90 -2.51
C GLU A 80 25.42 -37.48 -2.74
N ASP A 81 26.37 -36.66 -3.19
CA ASP A 81 27.80 -36.99 -3.24
C ASP A 81 28.49 -36.87 -1.87
N ALA A 82 28.09 -35.92 -1.01
CA ALA A 82 28.66 -35.75 0.32
C ALA A 82 28.31 -36.91 1.26
N ALA A 83 27.18 -37.60 1.06
CA ALA A 83 26.85 -38.81 1.80
C ALA A 83 27.78 -39.99 1.45
N ARG A 84 28.26 -40.08 0.20
CA ARG A 84 29.21 -41.12 -0.26
C ARG A 84 30.67 -40.78 0.05
N ARG A 85 30.99 -39.48 0.16
CA ARG A 85 32.35 -38.98 0.47
C ARG A 85 32.39 -38.28 1.82
N ARG A 86 32.14 -38.99 2.94
CA ARG A 86 32.59 -38.51 4.27
C ARG A 86 34.07 -38.15 4.15
N LYS A 87 34.44 -36.87 4.35
CA LYS A 87 35.81 -36.36 4.16
C LYS A 87 36.83 -37.28 4.85
N ARG A 88 37.53 -38.11 4.08
CA ARG A 88 38.54 -39.06 4.58
C ARG A 88 39.74 -38.25 5.07
N ARG A 89 40.08 -38.38 6.36
CA ARG A 89 41.18 -37.65 7.02
C ARG A 89 42.55 -38.12 6.50
N ARG A 90 43.57 -37.25 6.61
CA ARG A 90 44.97 -37.62 6.38
C ARG A 90 45.41 -38.67 7.41
N LEU A 91 46.21 -39.65 6.99
CA LEU A 91 46.96 -40.49 7.94
C LEU A 91 48.19 -39.72 8.45
N ALA A 92 48.68 -40.07 9.63
CA ALA A 92 49.89 -39.45 10.18
C ALA A 92 51.11 -39.80 9.30
N GLY A 93 51.80 -38.79 8.77
CA GLY A 93 53.00 -38.96 7.92
C GLY A 93 52.73 -39.08 6.41
N GLU A 94 51.49 -38.90 5.95
CA GLU A 94 51.11 -38.98 4.52
C GLU A 94 51.28 -37.62 3.81
N ASN A 95 51.99 -37.57 2.67
CA ASN A 95 52.10 -36.38 1.82
C ASN A 95 50.80 -36.16 1.01
N ASP A 96 50.60 -34.95 0.47
CA ASP A 96 49.38 -34.64 -0.30
C ASP A 96 49.23 -35.49 -1.57
N THR A 97 50.34 -35.83 -2.24
CA THR A 97 50.34 -36.75 -3.38
C THR A 97 49.97 -38.18 -2.99
N ASP A 98 50.53 -38.65 -1.88
CA ASP A 98 50.32 -40.03 -1.40
C ASP A 98 48.86 -40.22 -0.97
N ARG A 99 48.27 -39.18 -0.36
CA ARG A 99 46.85 -39.12 -0.03
C ARG A 99 45.97 -39.25 -1.26
N ASP A 100 46.25 -38.48 -2.31
CA ASP A 100 45.44 -38.48 -3.53
C ASP A 100 45.54 -39.83 -4.27
N ILE A 101 46.74 -40.44 -4.29
CA ILE A 101 46.96 -41.78 -4.85
C ILE A 101 46.15 -42.84 -4.09
N ARG A 102 46.14 -42.80 -2.76
CA ARG A 102 45.35 -43.75 -1.96
C ARG A 102 43.85 -43.59 -2.22
N LEU A 103 43.35 -42.36 -2.27
CA LEU A 103 41.94 -42.09 -2.56
C LEU A 103 41.54 -42.59 -3.96
N ALA A 104 42.40 -42.38 -4.97
CA ALA A 104 42.17 -42.89 -6.31
C ALA A 104 42.12 -44.43 -6.37
N GLN A 105 42.99 -45.11 -5.62
CA GLN A 105 42.96 -46.58 -5.52
C GLN A 105 41.73 -47.12 -4.80
N GLU A 106 41.28 -46.44 -3.73
CA GLU A 106 40.04 -46.80 -3.03
C GLU A 106 38.82 -46.64 -3.94
N ASP A 107 38.72 -45.53 -4.68
CA ASP A 107 37.65 -45.28 -5.64
C ASP A 107 37.68 -46.31 -6.80
N ALA A 108 38.86 -46.67 -7.30
CA ALA A 108 39.04 -47.70 -8.32
C ALA A 108 38.59 -49.09 -7.84
N LYS A 109 38.88 -49.45 -6.58
CA LYS A 109 38.41 -50.71 -5.97
C LYS A 109 36.88 -50.75 -5.85
N ILE A 110 36.27 -49.65 -5.42
CA ILE A 110 34.80 -49.54 -5.35
C ILE A 110 34.19 -49.70 -6.75
N ALA A 111 34.80 -49.11 -7.78
CA ALA A 111 34.35 -49.26 -9.15
C ALA A 111 34.47 -50.71 -9.66
N LEU A 112 35.56 -51.41 -9.33
CA LEU A 112 35.73 -52.83 -9.66
C LEU A 112 34.72 -53.71 -8.93
N ASP A 113 34.52 -53.50 -7.63
CA ASP A 113 33.51 -54.24 -6.85
C ASP A 113 32.11 -54.01 -7.44
N ALA A 114 31.77 -52.79 -7.85
CA ALA A 114 30.49 -52.50 -8.51
C ALA A 114 30.36 -53.23 -9.87
N GLN A 115 31.44 -53.30 -10.65
CA GLN A 115 31.47 -54.08 -11.89
C GLN A 115 31.33 -55.59 -11.63
N ASP A 116 31.99 -56.12 -10.61
CA ASP A 116 31.88 -57.54 -10.24
C ASP A 116 30.48 -57.89 -9.74
N GLN A 117 29.83 -57.01 -8.98
CA GLN A 117 28.43 -57.19 -8.60
C GLN A 117 27.50 -57.17 -9.82
N GLN A 118 27.75 -56.28 -10.78
CA GLN A 118 27.02 -56.26 -12.05
C GLN A 118 27.30 -57.52 -12.90
N ALA A 119 28.53 -58.02 -12.91
CA ALA A 119 28.92 -59.26 -13.58
C ALA A 119 28.24 -60.47 -12.93
N ARG A 120 28.15 -60.52 -11.60
CA ARG A 120 27.41 -61.57 -10.85
C ARG A 120 25.91 -61.56 -11.13
N VAL A 121 25.31 -60.38 -11.32
CA VAL A 121 23.90 -60.26 -11.76
C VAL A 121 23.73 -60.78 -13.20
N ARG A 122 24.75 -60.61 -14.05
CA ARG A 122 24.74 -61.11 -15.44
C ARG A 122 25.09 -62.59 -15.55
N SER A 123 25.85 -63.15 -14.61
CA SER A 123 26.14 -64.57 -14.49
C SER A 123 25.09 -65.26 -13.59
N SER A 124 23.82 -65.16 -13.95
CA SER A 124 22.80 -66.01 -13.32
C SER A 124 23.06 -67.46 -13.75
N ASP A 125 23.21 -68.36 -12.78
CA ASP A 125 23.33 -69.81 -12.95
C ASP A 125 21.97 -70.43 -13.34
N ALA A 126 21.40 -69.90 -14.42
CA ALA A 126 20.14 -70.33 -14.99
C ALA A 126 20.44 -71.27 -16.16
N PRO A 127 19.81 -72.45 -16.22
CA PRO A 127 20.02 -73.38 -17.33
C PRO A 127 19.64 -72.69 -18.65
N LEU A 128 20.54 -72.76 -19.64
CA LEU A 128 20.38 -72.12 -20.97
C LEU A 128 19.19 -72.69 -21.76
N HIS A 129 18.69 -73.86 -21.35
CA HIS A 129 17.63 -74.60 -22.01
C HIS A 129 16.45 -74.73 -21.06
N ASP A 130 15.23 -74.49 -21.54
CA ASP A 130 14.02 -74.87 -20.84
C ASP A 130 13.98 -76.41 -20.68
N SER A 131 13.16 -76.89 -19.75
CA SER A 131 12.79 -78.30 -19.58
C SER A 131 12.29 -78.99 -20.87
N SER A 132 11.86 -78.18 -21.85
CA SER A 132 11.44 -78.61 -23.19
C SER A 132 12.56 -78.63 -24.25
N GLY A 133 13.78 -78.21 -23.91
CA GLY A 133 14.95 -78.18 -24.80
C GLY A 133 15.10 -76.91 -25.67
N HIS A 134 14.23 -75.91 -25.51
CA HIS A 134 14.35 -74.62 -26.20
C HIS A 134 15.33 -73.68 -25.49
N ILE A 135 16.01 -72.79 -26.23
CA ILE A 135 16.93 -71.80 -25.64
C ILE A 135 16.11 -70.72 -24.93
N ASP A 136 16.21 -70.67 -23.60
CA ASP A 136 15.52 -69.68 -22.78
C ASP A 136 16.35 -68.40 -22.67
N LEU A 137 16.06 -67.44 -23.54
CA LEU A 137 16.69 -66.12 -23.52
C LEU A 137 16.19 -65.23 -22.36
N PHE A 138 15.13 -65.66 -21.68
CA PHE A 138 14.54 -64.99 -20.54
C PHE A 138 14.40 -65.99 -19.38
N PRO A 139 15.46 -66.24 -18.59
CA PRO A 139 15.37 -67.18 -17.48
C PRO A 139 14.32 -66.68 -16.49
N ALA A 140 13.20 -67.39 -16.42
CA ALA A 140 12.19 -67.18 -15.37
C ALA A 140 12.86 -67.54 -14.04
N GLY A 141 13.44 -66.55 -13.38
CA GLY A 141 14.20 -66.75 -12.14
C GLY A 141 13.38 -67.57 -11.16
N LYS A 142 13.99 -68.64 -10.61
CA LYS A 142 13.37 -69.54 -9.62
C LYS A 142 12.57 -68.69 -8.62
N ALA A 143 11.25 -68.91 -8.59
CA ALA A 143 10.34 -68.18 -7.72
C ALA A 143 10.89 -68.26 -6.30
N ARG A 144 11.40 -67.13 -5.79
CA ARG A 144 11.83 -67.01 -4.40
C ARG A 144 10.63 -67.39 -3.54
N LYS A 145 10.82 -68.28 -2.57
CA LYS A 145 9.77 -68.71 -1.63
C LYS A 145 9.04 -67.46 -1.12
N PRO A 146 7.69 -67.44 -1.11
CA PRO A 146 6.95 -66.27 -0.66
C PRO A 146 7.32 -66.00 0.79
N VAL A 147 8.08 -64.93 1.00
CA VAL A 147 8.37 -64.40 2.33
C VAL A 147 7.04 -63.96 2.91
N GLU A 148 6.70 -64.46 4.11
CA GLU A 148 5.49 -64.05 4.83
C GLU A 148 5.47 -62.53 4.91
N LYS A 149 4.48 -61.93 4.25
CA LYS A 149 4.41 -60.49 4.11
C LYS A 149 3.73 -59.92 5.36
N ASN A 150 4.40 -59.00 6.03
CA ASN A 150 3.81 -58.27 7.14
C ASN A 150 2.58 -57.49 6.64
N ALA A 151 1.41 -57.83 7.16
CA ALA A 151 0.14 -57.22 6.74
C ALA A 151 0.13 -55.70 6.93
N GLU A 152 0.90 -55.18 7.89
CA GLU A 152 1.07 -53.74 8.12
C GLU A 152 1.95 -53.09 7.05
N ALA A 153 3.02 -53.77 6.61
CA ALA A 153 3.92 -53.26 5.57
C ALA A 153 3.24 -53.22 4.19
N GLU A 154 2.35 -54.18 3.89
CA GLU A 154 1.55 -54.16 2.66
C GLU A 154 0.54 -53.01 2.67
N LYS A 155 -0.13 -52.75 3.80
CA LYS A 155 -1.04 -51.60 3.94
C LYS A 155 -0.30 -50.28 3.75
N GLU A 156 0.86 -50.10 4.39
CA GLU A 156 1.64 -48.88 4.24
C GLU A 156 2.18 -48.69 2.81
N SER A 157 2.64 -49.76 2.16
CA SER A 157 3.13 -49.68 0.79
C SER A 157 1.99 -49.41 -0.20
N ALA A 158 0.82 -50.01 -0.01
CA ALA A 158 -0.37 -49.72 -0.79
C ALA A 158 -0.86 -48.28 -0.60
N GLU A 159 -0.83 -47.74 0.62
CA GLU A 159 -1.12 -46.33 0.86
C GLU A 159 -0.11 -45.40 0.19
N LYS A 160 1.19 -45.73 0.22
CA LYS A 160 2.23 -44.96 -0.47
C LYS A 160 2.04 -45.01 -1.98
N GLN A 161 1.73 -46.17 -2.55
CA GLN A 161 1.42 -46.31 -3.97
C GLN A 161 0.20 -45.49 -4.37
N ARG A 162 -0.90 -45.58 -3.61
CA ARG A 162 -2.10 -44.74 -3.84
C ARG A 162 -1.76 -43.26 -3.78
N ARG A 163 -1.00 -42.80 -2.79
CA ARG A 163 -0.58 -41.39 -2.70
C ARG A 163 0.25 -40.94 -3.90
N LEU A 164 1.14 -41.81 -4.42
CA LEU A 164 1.92 -41.52 -5.62
C LEU A 164 1.03 -41.51 -6.87
N GLU A 165 0.14 -42.47 -7.02
CA GLU A 165 -0.84 -42.51 -8.11
C GLU A 165 -1.75 -41.27 -8.09
N ASP A 166 -2.17 -40.83 -6.90
CA ASP A 166 -2.96 -39.61 -6.73
C ASP A 166 -2.17 -38.35 -7.11
N GLN A 167 -0.85 -38.34 -6.92
CA GLN A 167 0.03 -37.25 -7.31
C GLN A 167 0.18 -37.12 -8.84
N TYR A 168 0.12 -38.24 -9.57
CA TYR A 168 0.37 -38.27 -11.02
C TYR A 168 -0.90 -38.49 -11.87
N THR A 169 -2.01 -38.96 -11.28
CA THR A 169 -3.26 -39.22 -12.00
C THR A 169 -4.35 -38.23 -11.63
N MET A 170 -4.88 -37.51 -12.63
CA MET A 170 -5.95 -36.51 -12.47
C MET A 170 -7.33 -37.18 -12.42
N ARG A 171 -7.59 -38.04 -11.42
CA ARG A 171 -8.91 -38.65 -11.23
C ARG A 171 -9.80 -37.70 -10.42
N PHE A 172 -11.06 -37.51 -10.82
CA PHE A 172 -12.03 -36.66 -10.10
C PHE A 172 -12.29 -37.09 -8.65
N SER A 173 -12.10 -38.39 -8.34
CA SER A 173 -12.16 -38.92 -6.97
C SER A 173 -11.09 -38.36 -6.04
N ASN A 174 -9.96 -37.91 -6.61
CA ASN A 174 -8.79 -37.45 -5.86
C ASN A 174 -8.81 -35.93 -5.66
N ALA A 175 -9.67 -35.22 -6.38
CA ALA A 175 -9.80 -33.76 -6.34
C ALA A 175 -10.51 -33.24 -5.08
N ALA A 176 -11.11 -34.13 -4.27
CA ALA A 176 -11.76 -33.77 -3.00
C ALA A 176 -10.76 -33.30 -1.91
N GLY A 177 -9.45 -33.36 -2.17
CA GLY A 177 -8.43 -32.90 -1.23
C GLY A 177 -7.96 -33.99 -0.28
N PHE A 178 -6.69 -33.90 0.10
CA PHE A 178 -5.99 -34.87 0.93
C PHE A 178 -6.79 -35.17 2.21
N ARG A 179 -7.28 -36.42 2.34
CA ARG A 179 -8.08 -36.97 3.48
C ARG A 179 -9.56 -36.58 3.54
N GLN A 180 -10.15 -36.03 2.49
CA GLN A 180 -11.62 -35.95 2.41
C GLN A 180 -12.12 -37.20 1.69
N SER A 181 -12.81 -38.08 2.43
CA SER A 181 -13.51 -39.22 1.82
C SER A 181 -14.53 -38.71 0.81
N VAL A 182 -14.79 -39.48 -0.25
CA VAL A 182 -15.77 -39.18 -1.33
C VAL A 182 -17.18 -38.84 -0.79
N ASN A 183 -17.46 -39.17 0.47
CA ASN A 183 -18.71 -38.86 1.19
C ASN A 183 -18.73 -37.47 1.85
N GLN A 184 -17.67 -36.67 1.74
CA GLN A 184 -17.66 -35.27 2.15
C GLN A 184 -18.29 -34.44 1.05
N ASN A 185 -19.31 -33.69 1.43
CA ASN A 185 -20.01 -32.75 0.57
C ASN A 185 -18.99 -31.76 -0.02
N PRO A 186 -18.87 -31.66 -1.36
CA PRO A 186 -17.87 -30.79 -1.95
C PRO A 186 -18.15 -29.33 -1.60
N TRP A 187 -17.10 -28.50 -1.60
CA TRP A 187 -17.11 -27.12 -1.08
C TRP A 187 -18.14 -26.17 -1.71
N TYR A 188 -18.75 -26.55 -2.83
CA TYR A 188 -19.85 -25.84 -3.49
C TYR A 188 -21.26 -26.29 -3.06
N SER A 189 -21.38 -27.36 -2.26
CA SER A 189 -22.67 -27.87 -1.75
C SER A 189 -23.06 -27.32 -0.38
N SER A 190 -22.25 -26.44 0.21
CA SER A 190 -22.53 -25.70 1.45
C SER A 190 -23.57 -24.58 1.28
N SER A 191 -24.12 -24.37 0.09
CA SER A 191 -24.95 -23.21 -0.23
C SER A 191 -26.40 -23.26 0.29
N ARG A 192 -26.77 -24.16 1.21
CA ARG A 192 -28.13 -24.16 1.79
C ARG A 192 -28.22 -24.07 3.32
N ASN A 193 -27.13 -24.35 4.05
CA ASN A 193 -27.12 -24.23 5.51
C ASN A 193 -26.08 -23.24 6.06
N ASP A 194 -25.16 -22.71 5.24
CA ASP A 194 -24.13 -21.73 5.66
C ASP A 194 -24.50 -20.27 5.36
N THR A 195 -25.78 -19.91 5.46
CA THR A 195 -26.22 -18.49 5.40
C THR A 195 -25.96 -17.76 6.72
N GLN A 196 -25.02 -18.24 7.53
CA GLN A 196 -24.34 -17.49 8.57
C GLN A 196 -22.87 -17.49 8.18
N PRO A 197 -22.20 -16.33 8.06
CA PRO A 197 -20.77 -16.31 7.84
C PRO A 197 -20.15 -16.96 9.07
N SER A 198 -19.80 -18.23 8.95
CA SER A 198 -19.21 -18.98 10.04
C SER A 198 -17.96 -18.22 10.48
N GLU A 199 -17.92 -17.81 11.75
CA GLU A 199 -16.82 -17.10 12.42
C GLU A 199 -15.51 -17.90 12.48
N SER A 200 -15.33 -18.86 11.58
CA SER A 200 -14.38 -19.97 11.59
C SER A 200 -13.27 -19.81 10.56
N LEU A 201 -12.92 -18.57 10.17
CA LEU A 201 -11.53 -18.34 9.78
C LEU A 201 -10.69 -18.49 11.05
N PRO A 202 -9.62 -19.30 11.06
CA PRO A 202 -8.74 -19.39 12.21
C PRO A 202 -8.13 -18.00 12.46
N SER A 203 -8.71 -17.27 13.42
CA SER A 203 -8.25 -15.96 13.89
C SER A 203 -6.90 -16.04 14.61
N LYS A 204 -6.37 -17.26 14.73
CA LYS A 204 -5.13 -17.59 15.39
C LYS A 204 -3.98 -17.38 14.42
N ASP A 205 -2.93 -16.74 14.91
CA ASP A 205 -1.67 -16.62 14.19
C ASP A 205 -0.98 -17.99 14.05
N VAL A 206 0.13 -18.07 13.31
CA VAL A 206 0.92 -19.32 13.12
C VAL A 206 1.27 -20.00 14.46
N TRP A 207 1.33 -19.22 15.55
CA TRP A 207 1.59 -19.67 16.91
C TRP A 207 0.34 -19.90 17.79
N GLY A 208 -0.87 -19.85 17.24
CA GLY A 208 -2.09 -20.16 17.99
C GLY A 208 -2.64 -19.00 18.85
N ASN A 209 -1.98 -17.84 18.90
CA ASN A 209 -2.49 -16.67 19.62
C ASN A 209 -3.54 -15.92 18.80
N GLU A 210 -4.59 -15.44 19.45
CA GLU A 210 -5.61 -14.63 18.78
C GLU A 210 -5.12 -13.20 18.62
N ASP A 211 -5.02 -12.74 17.37
CA ASP A 211 -4.74 -11.34 17.06
C ASP A 211 -6.06 -10.54 17.09
N PRO A 212 -6.33 -9.69 18.11
CA PRO A 212 -7.62 -9.00 18.23
C PRO A 212 -7.89 -8.05 17.06
N ARG A 213 -6.83 -7.49 16.47
CA ARG A 213 -6.91 -6.58 15.31
C ARG A 213 -6.78 -7.29 13.95
N ARG A 214 -6.66 -8.62 13.88
CA ARG A 214 -6.61 -9.32 12.58
C ARG A 214 -7.90 -9.10 11.80
N ARG A 215 -9.05 -9.20 12.45
CA ARG A 215 -10.38 -8.94 11.86
C ARG A 215 -10.46 -7.52 11.29
N GLU A 216 -10.03 -6.52 12.07
CA GLU A 216 -10.00 -5.11 11.61
C GLU A 216 -9.11 -4.92 10.37
N ARG A 217 -7.93 -5.57 10.33
CA ARG A 217 -7.04 -5.51 9.16
C ARG A 217 -7.64 -6.19 7.94
N GLU A 218 -8.32 -7.32 8.12
CA GLU A 218 -9.00 -8.02 7.03
C GLU A 218 -10.17 -7.21 6.49
N MET A 219 -11.00 -6.63 7.37
CA MET A 219 -12.06 -5.71 6.96
C MET A 219 -11.49 -4.49 6.23
N ALA A 220 -10.38 -3.90 6.72
CA ALA A 220 -9.73 -2.79 6.05
C ALA A 220 -9.15 -3.17 4.68
N ARG A 221 -8.66 -4.41 4.49
CA ARG A 221 -8.22 -4.92 3.18
C ARG A 221 -9.41 -5.10 2.25
N LEU A 222 -10.51 -5.68 2.75
CA LEU A 222 -11.75 -5.83 1.97
C LEU A 222 -12.30 -4.46 1.54
N ASP A 223 -12.37 -3.51 2.47
CA ASP A 223 -12.79 -2.12 2.23
C ASP A 223 -11.83 -1.34 1.32
N ALA A 224 -10.56 -1.73 1.24
CA ALA A 224 -9.58 -1.15 0.34
C ALA A 224 -9.70 -1.74 -1.07
N SER A 225 -10.06 -3.03 -1.17
CA SER A 225 -10.31 -3.70 -2.45
C SER A 225 -11.69 -3.43 -3.04
N ASP A 226 -12.66 -2.98 -2.24
CA ASP A 226 -14.03 -2.70 -2.68
C ASP A 226 -14.17 -1.27 -3.24
N PRO A 227 -14.50 -1.10 -4.54
CA PRO A 227 -14.74 0.22 -5.13
C PRO A 227 -15.94 0.95 -4.50
N LEU A 228 -16.97 0.24 -4.00
CA LEU A 228 -18.12 0.88 -3.36
C LEU A 228 -17.75 1.47 -2.00
N ALA A 229 -16.89 0.80 -1.24
CA ALA A 229 -16.35 1.34 0.01
C ALA A 229 -15.54 2.62 -0.23
N ALA A 230 -14.75 2.68 -1.31
CA ALA A 230 -14.04 3.90 -1.70
C ALA A 230 -14.99 5.06 -2.03
N MET A 231 -16.06 4.81 -2.80
CA MET A 231 -17.08 5.82 -3.10
C MET A 231 -17.79 6.30 -1.82
N LYS A 232 -18.15 5.39 -0.92
CA LYS A 232 -18.78 5.74 0.37
C LYS A 232 -17.88 6.62 1.23
N LYS A 233 -16.57 6.33 1.29
CA LYS A 233 -15.57 7.17 1.98
C LYS A 233 -15.51 8.57 1.38
N GLY A 234 -15.49 8.68 0.04
CA GLY A 234 -15.53 9.97 -0.65
C GLY A 234 -16.80 10.78 -0.35
N VAL A 235 -17.98 10.15 -0.37
CA VAL A 235 -19.25 10.80 -0.01
C VAL A 235 -19.27 11.24 1.45
N GLN A 236 -18.69 10.46 2.37
CA GLN A 236 -18.58 10.84 3.77
C GLN A 236 -17.67 12.06 3.98
N GLN A 237 -16.54 12.14 3.26
CA GLN A 237 -15.64 13.30 3.29
C GLN A 237 -16.33 14.57 2.76
N LEU A 238 -17.12 14.47 1.69
CA LEU A 238 -17.91 15.61 1.21
C LEU A 238 -18.92 16.09 2.26
N ARG A 239 -19.60 15.16 2.94
CA ARG A 239 -20.54 15.49 4.03
C ARG A 239 -19.84 16.12 5.24
N SER A 240 -18.62 15.71 5.59
CA SER A 240 -17.89 16.35 6.68
C SER A 240 -17.50 17.78 6.34
N VAL A 241 -17.01 18.02 5.13
CA VAL A 241 -16.67 19.37 4.63
C VAL A 241 -17.91 20.27 4.58
N GLU A 242 -19.06 19.75 4.14
CA GLU A 242 -20.31 20.51 4.14
C GLU A 242 -20.76 20.90 5.55
N ARG A 243 -20.64 20.00 6.53
CA ARG A 243 -20.93 20.32 7.94
C ARG A 243 -19.97 21.36 8.50
N GLU A 244 -18.68 21.28 8.18
CA GLU A 244 -17.68 22.27 8.59
C GLU A 244 -17.98 23.64 7.99
N ARG A 245 -18.35 23.68 6.71
CA ARG A 245 -18.77 24.91 6.03
C ARG A 245 -20.02 25.51 6.66
N ASN A 246 -20.99 24.67 7.03
CA ASN A 246 -22.20 25.13 7.71
C ASN A 246 -21.90 25.69 9.10
N ARG A 247 -21.06 25.02 9.89
CA ARG A 247 -20.59 25.53 11.19
C ARG A 247 -19.88 26.87 11.06
N TRP A 248 -18.98 26.99 10.08
CA TRP A 248 -18.27 28.25 9.79
C TRP A 248 -19.23 29.37 9.38
N ASN A 249 -20.22 29.06 8.54
CA ASN A 249 -21.25 30.03 8.15
C ASN A 249 -22.10 30.47 9.35
N GLU A 250 -22.44 29.55 10.25
CA GLU A 250 -23.18 29.86 11.48
C GLU A 250 -22.36 30.76 12.42
N GLU A 251 -21.08 30.47 12.60
CA GLU A 251 -20.16 31.31 13.38
C GLU A 251 -20.05 32.71 12.76
N ARG A 252 -19.82 32.81 11.45
CA ARG A 252 -19.80 34.08 10.72
C ARG A 252 -21.10 34.86 10.86
N LYS A 253 -22.24 34.17 10.81
CA LYS A 253 -23.55 34.80 10.99
C LYS A 253 -23.70 35.35 12.40
N ARG A 254 -23.26 34.61 13.43
CA ARG A 254 -23.25 35.09 14.83
C ARG A 254 -22.35 36.31 14.99
N GLU A 255 -21.13 36.28 14.45
CA GLU A 255 -20.22 37.44 14.48
C GLU A 255 -20.85 38.69 13.84
N LEU A 256 -21.51 38.53 12.69
CA LEU A 256 -22.22 39.64 12.02
C LEU A 256 -23.41 40.14 12.84
N GLU A 257 -24.17 39.24 13.47
CA GLU A 257 -25.28 39.61 14.35
C GLU A 257 -24.80 40.38 15.59
N ASP A 258 -23.68 39.97 16.18
CA ASP A 258 -23.05 40.67 17.31
C ASP A 258 -22.54 42.06 16.90
N MET A 259 -21.90 42.17 15.72
CA MET A 259 -21.50 43.46 15.15
C MET A 259 -22.72 44.35 14.90
N LYS A 260 -23.79 43.81 14.32
CA LYS A 260 -25.04 44.55 14.09
C LYS A 260 -25.71 44.97 15.41
N PHE A 261 -25.67 44.13 16.44
CA PHE A 261 -26.22 44.44 17.75
C PHE A 261 -25.41 45.55 18.45
N THR A 262 -24.07 45.46 18.43
CA THR A 262 -23.19 46.51 18.97
C THR A 262 -23.34 47.82 18.22
N GLU A 263 -23.47 47.80 16.89
CA GLU A 263 -23.74 48.98 16.07
C GLU A 263 -25.12 49.58 16.38
N ARG A 264 -26.16 48.76 16.51
CA ARG A 264 -27.50 49.24 16.88
C ARG A 264 -27.52 49.86 18.28
N ARG A 265 -26.72 49.33 19.21
CA ARG A 265 -26.49 49.93 20.54
C ARG A 265 -25.75 51.27 20.43
N ARG A 266 -24.67 51.34 19.65
CA ARG A 266 -23.92 52.59 19.39
C ARG A 266 -24.81 53.65 18.75
N SER A 267 -25.62 53.27 17.76
CA SER A 267 -26.58 54.15 17.08
C SER A 267 -27.69 54.65 18.02
N HIS A 268 -28.24 53.81 18.89
CA HIS A 268 -29.16 54.27 19.94
C HIS A 268 -28.50 55.23 20.93
N HIS A 269 -27.24 54.98 21.30
CA HIS A 269 -26.48 55.86 22.20
C HIS A 269 -26.15 57.21 21.54
N ARG A 270 -25.83 57.21 20.24
CA ARG A 270 -25.65 58.41 19.41
C ARG A 270 -26.95 59.20 19.26
N ARG A 271 -28.10 58.53 19.13
CA ARG A 271 -29.42 59.20 19.08
C ARG A 271 -29.87 59.80 20.40
N ARG A 272 -29.34 59.32 21.54
CA ARG A 272 -29.64 59.86 22.89
C ARG A 272 -28.68 60.95 23.35
N ARG A 273 -27.49 61.07 22.75
CA ARG A 273 -26.66 62.28 22.83
C ARG A 273 -27.22 63.28 21.81
N SER A 274 -27.52 64.48 22.27
CA SER A 274 -28.28 65.52 21.55
C SER A 274 -27.85 65.72 20.09
N PRO A 275 -28.76 66.18 19.19
CA PRO A 275 -28.40 66.61 17.84
C PRO A 275 -27.41 67.77 17.93
N SER A 276 -26.11 67.50 17.79
CA SER A 276 -25.11 68.55 17.59
C SER A 276 -25.17 69.00 16.14
N LEU A 277 -25.21 70.32 15.94
CA LEU A 277 -25.37 71.07 14.68
C LEU A 277 -24.17 70.93 13.70
N ASP A 278 -23.58 69.75 13.58
CA ASP A 278 -22.35 69.51 12.80
C ASP A 278 -22.41 68.24 11.93
N SER A 279 -23.61 67.78 11.59
CA SER A 279 -23.79 66.68 10.64
C SER A 279 -24.06 67.25 9.25
N LEU A 280 -23.01 67.37 8.43
CA LEU A 280 -23.04 67.79 7.03
C LEU A 280 -23.79 66.81 6.08
N GLU A 281 -24.62 65.91 6.61
CA GLU A 281 -25.36 64.91 5.84
C GLU A 281 -26.56 65.49 5.05
N GLY A 282 -26.80 66.81 5.16
CA GLY A 282 -27.86 67.55 4.46
C GLY A 282 -27.42 68.41 3.27
N PHE A 283 -26.12 68.52 2.96
CA PHE A 283 -25.65 69.35 1.85
C PHE A 283 -25.80 68.62 0.50
N ARG A 284 -26.90 68.88 -0.21
CA ARG A 284 -27.07 68.48 -1.61
C ARG A 284 -26.79 69.70 -2.50
N LEU A 285 -25.78 69.60 -3.35
CA LEU A 285 -25.32 70.68 -4.25
C LEU A 285 -26.40 71.14 -5.26
N ASP A 286 -27.45 70.34 -5.45
CA ASP A 286 -28.54 70.59 -6.41
C ASP A 286 -29.90 70.91 -5.75
N ALA A 287 -29.94 71.24 -4.46
CA ALA A 287 -31.19 71.69 -3.84
C ALA A 287 -31.51 73.14 -4.29
N PRO A 288 -32.70 73.43 -4.87
CA PRO A 288 -33.07 74.80 -5.19
C PRO A 288 -33.11 75.62 -3.90
N SER A 289 -32.49 76.80 -3.92
CA SER A 289 -32.50 77.72 -2.77
C SER A 289 -33.95 77.99 -2.35
N ASP A 290 -34.34 77.53 -1.16
CA ASP A 290 -35.65 77.80 -0.58
C ASP A 290 -35.87 79.31 -0.50
N SER A 291 -36.82 79.83 -1.28
CA SER A 291 -37.28 81.23 -1.28
C SER A 291 -38.03 81.63 0.00
N ARG A 292 -37.80 80.91 1.11
CA ARG A 292 -38.41 81.15 2.42
C ARG A 292 -37.63 82.16 3.26
N THR A 293 -36.33 82.33 3.03
CA THR A 293 -35.49 83.26 3.79
C THR A 293 -35.67 84.71 3.34
N GLU A 294 -36.03 84.97 2.09
CA GLU A 294 -36.30 86.34 1.61
C GLU A 294 -37.60 86.91 2.19
N ALA A 295 -38.64 86.09 2.36
CA ALA A 295 -39.92 86.52 2.91
C ALA A 295 -39.86 86.85 4.42
N GLU A 296 -38.95 86.22 5.15
CA GLU A 296 -38.77 86.47 6.60
C GLU A 296 -37.90 87.71 6.85
N ILE A 297 -36.88 87.94 6.01
CA ILE A 297 -36.07 89.18 6.03
C ILE A 297 -36.92 90.39 5.63
N ALA A 298 -37.81 90.27 4.65
CA ALA A 298 -38.74 91.34 4.26
C ALA A 298 -39.68 91.76 5.41
N ARG A 299 -40.18 90.80 6.20
CA ARG A 299 -41.02 91.10 7.38
C ARG A 299 -40.25 91.82 8.49
N ILE A 300 -38.98 91.48 8.68
CA ILE A 300 -38.14 92.13 9.71
C ILE A 300 -37.82 93.59 9.32
N ILE A 301 -37.67 93.87 8.03
CA ILE A 301 -37.45 95.24 7.52
C ILE A 301 -38.73 96.09 7.66
N ASP A 302 -39.91 95.52 7.38
CA ASP A 302 -41.19 96.23 7.54
C ASP A 302 -41.47 96.60 9.01
N ILE A 303 -41.15 95.73 9.97
CA ILE A 303 -41.36 96.02 11.41
C ILE A 303 -40.47 97.19 11.89
N HIS A 304 -39.24 97.31 11.39
CA HIS A 304 -38.35 98.42 11.75
C HIS A 304 -38.80 99.76 11.12
N SER A 305 -39.35 99.73 9.91
CA SER A 305 -39.94 100.90 9.23
C SER A 305 -41.17 101.44 9.98
N VAL A 306 -42.07 100.55 10.43
CA VAL A 306 -43.24 100.92 11.23
C VAL A 306 -42.83 101.47 12.60
N SER A 307 -41.76 100.94 13.19
CA SER A 307 -41.23 101.43 14.47
C SER A 307 -40.65 102.85 14.36
N GLN A 308 -39.89 103.15 13.30
CA GLN A 308 -39.31 104.48 13.08
C GLN A 308 -40.38 105.55 12.78
N THR A 309 -41.44 105.21 12.05
CA THR A 309 -42.57 106.12 11.79
C THR A 309 -43.39 106.41 13.05
N LEU A 310 -43.61 105.42 13.93
CA LEU A 310 -44.26 105.66 15.22
C LEU A 310 -43.44 106.55 16.16
N ILE A 311 -42.11 106.42 16.15
CA ILE A 311 -41.22 107.30 16.93
C ILE A 311 -41.27 108.75 16.40
N LEU A 312 -41.30 108.95 15.08
CA LEU A 312 -41.43 110.27 14.46
C LEU A 312 -42.80 110.93 14.74
N ILE A 313 -43.88 110.14 14.77
CA ILE A 313 -45.22 110.63 15.15
C ILE A 313 -45.27 110.99 16.64
N ALA A 314 -44.62 110.21 17.51
CA ALA A 314 -44.55 110.53 18.94
C ALA A 314 -43.74 111.82 19.20
N MET A 315 -42.62 112.03 18.51
CA MET A 315 -41.82 113.26 18.66
C MET A 315 -42.54 114.51 18.14
N THR A 316 -43.28 114.41 17.04
CA THR A 316 -44.08 115.53 16.50
C THR A 316 -45.32 115.86 17.36
N ALA A 317 -45.92 114.86 18.02
CA ALA A 317 -47.01 115.09 18.97
C ALA A 317 -46.54 115.76 20.30
N ILE A 318 -45.29 115.53 20.70
CA ILE A 318 -44.69 116.18 21.88
C ILE A 318 -44.37 117.66 21.57
N ASP A 319 -43.85 117.95 20.37
CA ASP A 319 -43.57 119.33 19.93
C ASP A 319 -44.84 120.17 19.66
N GLY A 320 -45.97 119.54 19.36
CA GLY A 320 -47.26 120.19 19.18
C GLY A 320 -47.95 120.59 20.49
N ARG A 321 -47.65 119.90 21.61
CA ARG A 321 -48.24 120.22 22.94
C ARG A 321 -47.55 121.39 23.65
N ASN A 322 -46.28 121.65 23.34
CA ASN A 322 -45.53 122.75 23.95
C ASN A 322 -45.75 124.12 23.29
N ARG A 323 -46.53 124.21 22.19
CA ARG A 323 -46.82 125.46 21.47
C ARG A 323 -48.18 126.09 21.78
N LYS A 324 -48.89 125.66 22.83
CA LYS A 324 -50.17 126.24 23.28
C LYS A 324 -50.15 126.74 24.74
N LEU A 325 -48.99 127.04 25.30
CA LEU A 325 -48.83 127.56 26.67
C LEU A 325 -47.94 128.80 26.78
N GLU A 326 -47.87 129.63 25.73
CA GLU A 326 -47.44 131.03 25.86
C GLU A 326 -48.42 131.97 25.15
#